data_AF-A0A7Y4TWV4-F1
#
_entry.id   AF-A0A7Y4TWV4-F1
#
_cell.length_a   1.000
_cell.length_b   1.000
_cell.length_c   1.000
_cell.angle_alpha   90.00
_cell.angle_beta   90.00
_cell.angle_gamma   90.00
#
_symmetry.space_group_name_H-M   'P 1'
#
loop_
_entity.id
_entity.type
_entity.pdbx_description
1 polymer ?
#
loop_
_entity_poly.entity_id
_entity_poly.type
_entity_poly.pdbx_seq_one_letter_code
_entity_poly.pdbx_strand_id
1 'polypeptide(L)'
;MTSSPIYLTILRQGDINIIDLAEVGAVIPRSETHVDDDFLRELTAEIMHLATPIRGRDVVSSGARGLADFGLGSVMQDLQRIGGLIFSHLLTEPARQRLCAASPCDLYLRLDERLLQIPWELGYDGEQFLATKFRVGRQVITGSPISRTGISPKETGRLKVLLIADPTESLPQAAMEAEHLCQLLDTLPGVDVTLLGGREVRKVPLLAALEAHEVVHFAGHSHYDATTP
;
A
#
# COMPACT_ATOMS: atom_id res chain seq x y z
N MET A 1 0.41 -23.85 13.27
CA MET A 1 -1.00 -23.51 13.50
C MET A 1 -1.24 -22.15 12.87
N THR A 2 -2.13 -22.05 11.89
CA THR A 2 -2.47 -20.78 11.24
C THR A 2 -3.34 -19.96 12.20
N SER A 3 -2.81 -18.84 12.69
CA SER A 3 -3.58 -17.89 13.51
C SER A 3 -4.76 -17.36 12.69
N SER A 4 -5.92 -17.17 13.34
CA SER A 4 -7.11 -16.66 12.64
C SER A 4 -6.88 -15.23 12.15
N PRO A 5 -7.37 -14.87 10.95
CA PRO A 5 -7.23 -13.52 10.42
C PRO A 5 -7.91 -12.49 11.33
N ILE A 6 -7.37 -11.27 11.34
CA ILE A 6 -7.94 -10.13 12.06
C ILE A 6 -8.63 -9.23 11.05
N TYR A 7 -9.87 -8.86 11.35
CA TYR A 7 -10.65 -7.90 10.56
C TYR A 7 -10.88 -6.65 11.39
N LEU A 8 -10.30 -5.54 10.93
CA LEU A 8 -10.45 -4.25 11.57
C LEU A 8 -11.18 -3.31 10.62
N THR A 9 -12.37 -2.87 11.00
CA THR A 9 -13.12 -1.88 10.23
C THR A 9 -12.95 -0.52 10.88
N ILE A 10 -12.52 0.48 10.10
CA ILE A 10 -12.27 1.85 10.54
C ILE A 10 -13.14 2.76 9.69
N LEU A 11 -14.18 3.32 10.30
CA LEU A 11 -15.09 4.30 9.70
C LEU A 11 -14.74 5.70 10.20
N ARG A 12 -15.00 6.73 9.40
CA ARG A 12 -14.79 8.12 9.81
C ARG A 12 -16.12 8.89 9.84
N GLN A 13 -16.45 9.46 10.99
CA GLN A 13 -17.62 10.33 11.17
C GLN A 13 -17.18 11.68 11.76
N GLY A 14 -17.04 12.68 10.91
CA GLY A 14 -16.41 13.95 11.30
C GLY A 14 -14.98 13.70 11.79
N ASP A 15 -14.66 14.24 12.97
CA ASP A 15 -13.35 14.09 13.62
C ASP A 15 -13.26 12.82 14.47
N ILE A 16 -14.08 11.80 14.22
CA ILE A 16 -14.08 10.55 14.99
C ILE A 16 -13.79 9.37 14.07
N ASN A 17 -12.80 8.57 14.46
CA ASN A 17 -12.60 7.24 13.91
C ASN A 17 -13.38 6.23 14.76
N ILE A 18 -14.32 5.51 14.14
CA ILE A 18 -15.09 4.43 14.73
C ILE A 18 -14.44 3.12 14.31
N ILE A 19 -14.09 2.28 15.27
CA ILE A 19 -13.33 1.05 15.06
C ILE A 19 -14.13 -0.14 15.55
N ASP A 20 -14.40 -1.04 14.61
CA ASP A 20 -15.08 -2.31 14.83
C ASP A 20 -14.07 -3.45 14.65
N LEU A 21 -13.82 -4.20 15.72
CA LEU A 21 -12.93 -5.37 15.70
C LEU A 21 -13.76 -6.64 15.52
N ALA A 22 -13.86 -7.18 14.30
CA ALA A 22 -14.66 -8.38 14.11
C ALA A 22 -13.90 -9.62 14.63
N GLU A 23 -14.38 -10.18 15.74
CA GLU A 23 -13.94 -11.46 16.25
C GLU A 23 -14.91 -12.57 15.84
N VAL A 24 -14.38 -13.75 15.51
CA VAL A 24 -15.21 -14.91 15.14
C VAL A 24 -16.00 -15.35 16.37
N GLY A 25 -17.32 -15.19 16.34
CA GLY A 25 -18.24 -15.71 17.36
C GLY A 25 -18.52 -14.81 18.56
N ALA A 26 -18.05 -13.55 18.57
CA ALA A 26 -18.31 -12.59 19.63
C ALA A 26 -19.09 -11.35 19.15
N VAL A 27 -19.64 -10.59 20.10
CA VAL A 27 -20.15 -9.24 19.86
C VAL A 27 -18.99 -8.40 19.32
N ILE A 28 -19.17 -7.77 18.15
CA ILE A 28 -18.16 -6.88 17.57
C ILE A 28 -17.99 -5.68 18.52
N PRO A 29 -16.88 -5.55 19.26
CA PRO A 29 -16.67 -4.41 20.11
C PRO A 29 -16.41 -3.20 19.21
N ARG A 30 -17.30 -2.22 19.31
CA ARG A 30 -17.18 -0.90 18.71
C ARG A 30 -16.51 0.03 19.70
N SER A 31 -15.52 0.78 19.23
CA SER A 31 -14.80 1.79 20.01
C SER A 31 -14.50 3.01 19.14
N GLU A 32 -14.25 4.14 19.77
CA GLU A 32 -14.12 5.42 19.07
C GLU A 32 -12.89 6.18 19.56
N THR A 33 -12.22 6.89 18.66
CA THR A 33 -11.12 7.81 18.98
C THR A 33 -11.28 9.11 18.22
N HIS A 34 -11.00 10.23 18.89
CA HIS A 34 -11.07 11.56 18.28
C HIS A 34 -9.77 11.85 17.53
N VAL A 35 -9.92 12.19 16.26
CA VAL A 35 -8.85 12.48 15.31
C VAL A 35 -9.37 13.56 14.37
N ASP A 36 -8.92 14.80 14.57
CA ASP A 36 -9.29 15.90 13.69
C ASP A 36 -8.63 15.81 12.30
N ASP A 37 -9.24 16.46 11.32
CA ASP A 37 -8.74 16.49 9.94
C ASP A 37 -7.38 17.18 9.80
N ASP A 38 -7.04 18.14 10.68
CA ASP A 38 -5.78 18.87 10.64
C ASP A 38 -4.62 17.95 10.97
N PHE A 39 -4.77 17.14 12.03
CA PHE A 39 -3.81 16.12 12.42
C PHE A 39 -3.59 15.08 11.32
N LEU A 40 -4.65 14.61 10.65
CA LEU A 40 -4.50 13.67 9.53
C LEU A 40 -3.72 14.27 8.36
N ARG A 41 -3.94 15.56 8.06
CA ARG A 41 -3.22 16.27 7.00
C ARG A 41 -1.75 16.47 7.36
N GLU A 42 -1.46 16.91 8.58
CA GLU A 42 -0.09 17.07 9.08
C GLU A 42 0.68 15.74 9.06
N LEU A 43 0.06 14.67 9.55
CA LEU A 43 0.64 13.33 9.55
C LEU A 43 0.99 12.87 8.13
N THR A 44 0.06 13.06 7.19
CA THR A 44 0.27 12.69 5.77
C THR A 44 1.40 13.52 5.15
N ALA A 45 1.45 14.82 5.42
CA ALA A 45 2.52 15.70 4.93
C ALA A 45 3.89 15.28 5.47
N GLU A 46 3.98 14.95 6.76
CA GLU A 46 5.21 14.50 7.39
C GLU A 46 5.74 13.20 6.76
N ILE A 47 4.86 12.24 6.47
CA ILE A 47 5.21 11.00 5.75
C ILE A 47 5.75 11.32 4.36
N MET A 48 5.09 12.21 3.61
CA MET A 48 5.52 12.60 2.27
C MET A 48 6.88 13.30 2.29
N HIS A 49 7.16 14.09 3.34
CA HIS A 49 8.48 14.68 3.54
C HIS A 49 9.58 13.62 3.76
N LEU A 50 9.29 12.53 4.49
CA LEU A 50 10.23 11.41 4.62
C LEU A 50 10.41 10.61 3.32
N ALA A 51 9.34 10.48 2.52
CA ALA A 51 9.38 9.76 1.24
C ALA A 51 10.08 10.55 0.12
N THR A 52 10.26 11.86 0.29
CA THR A 52 10.96 12.69 -0.70
C THR A 52 12.46 12.41 -0.58
N PRO A 53 13.13 11.91 -1.64
CA PRO A 53 14.56 11.62 -1.56
C PRO A 53 15.32 12.89 -1.17
N ILE A 54 16.25 12.75 -0.22
CA ILE A 54 17.15 13.81 0.28
C ILE A 54 18.00 14.32 -0.88
N ARG A 55 17.46 15.21 -1.72
CA ARG A 55 18.25 16.09 -2.59
C ARG A 55 18.74 17.23 -1.72
N GLY A 56 19.92 17.04 -1.12
CA GLY A 56 20.73 18.14 -0.59
C GLY A 56 20.26 18.73 0.74
N ARG A 57 20.31 17.95 1.83
CA ARG A 57 20.72 18.56 3.11
C ARG A 57 22.23 18.73 3.04
N ASP A 58 22.67 19.99 3.08
CA ASP A 58 24.07 20.41 3.01
C ASP A 58 24.99 19.58 3.92
N VAL A 59 25.69 18.61 3.33
CA VAL A 59 26.92 18.05 3.92
C VAL A 59 28.08 18.80 3.30
N VAL A 60 28.25 20.06 3.71
CA VAL A 60 29.55 20.69 3.62
C VAL A 60 30.44 19.97 4.63
N SER A 61 31.46 19.29 4.12
CA SER A 61 32.64 18.76 4.82
C SER A 61 32.43 17.68 5.90
N SER A 62 32.55 16.39 5.52
CA SER A 62 33.56 15.46 6.10
C SER A 62 33.35 14.00 5.66
N GLY A 63 34.45 13.34 5.28
CA GLY A 63 34.70 11.89 5.46
C GLY A 63 33.71 10.85 4.89
N ALA A 64 34.02 10.32 3.71
CA ALA A 64 33.22 9.37 2.92
C ALA A 64 33.04 7.92 3.48
N ARG A 65 33.11 7.68 4.79
CA ARG A 65 32.87 6.34 5.37
C ARG A 65 31.93 6.28 6.58
N GLY A 66 31.46 7.42 7.08
CA GLY A 66 30.54 7.50 8.24
C GLY A 66 29.10 7.89 7.92
N LEU A 67 28.78 8.33 6.70
CA LEU A 67 27.51 9.03 6.39
C LEU A 67 26.31 8.13 6.10
N ALA A 68 26.52 6.87 5.69
CA ALA A 68 25.41 5.97 5.35
C ALA A 68 24.64 5.47 6.59
N ASP A 69 25.35 5.27 7.71
CA ASP A 69 24.77 4.68 8.93
C ASP A 69 23.98 5.71 9.75
N PHE A 70 24.43 6.97 9.77
CA PHE A 70 23.73 8.05 10.49
C PHE A 70 22.43 8.49 9.80
N GLY A 71 22.36 8.42 8.45
CA GLY A 71 21.17 8.84 7.70
C GLY A 71 20.04 7.80 7.68
N LEU A 72 20.38 6.51 7.56
CA LEU A 72 19.37 5.44 7.57
C LEU A 72 18.80 5.22 8.98
N GLY A 73 19.65 5.30 10.01
CA GLY A 73 19.22 5.20 11.40
C GLY A 73 18.26 6.32 11.79
N SER A 74 18.52 7.56 11.36
CA SER A 74 17.61 8.68 11.65
C SER A 74 16.28 8.56 10.92
N VAL A 75 16.29 8.17 9.64
CA VAL A 75 15.04 7.97 8.87
C VAL A 75 14.20 6.85 9.47
N MET A 76 14.81 5.75 9.92
CA MET A 76 14.10 4.67 10.58
C MET A 76 13.47 5.14 11.91
N GLN A 77 14.19 5.93 12.71
CA GLN A 77 13.65 6.52 13.94
C GLN A 77 12.48 7.46 13.66
N ASP A 78 12.58 8.28 12.61
CA ASP A 78 11.48 9.15 12.18
C ASP A 78 10.25 8.34 11.72
N LEU A 79 10.47 7.26 10.96
CA LEU A 79 9.41 6.33 10.56
C LEU A 79 8.77 5.63 11.77
N GLN A 80 9.56 5.20 12.76
CA GLN A 80 9.04 4.62 14.00
C GLN A 80 8.25 5.64 14.81
N ARG A 81 8.70 6.89 14.87
CA ARG A 81 7.99 7.98 15.54
C ARG A 81 6.63 8.23 14.90
N ILE A 82 6.60 8.43 13.59
CA ILE A 82 5.34 8.64 12.84
C ILE A 82 4.44 7.40 12.90
N GLY A 83 5.03 6.22 12.73
CA GLY A 83 4.32 4.95 12.86
C GLY A 83 3.70 4.77 14.24
N GLY A 84 4.40 5.22 15.29
CA GLY A 84 3.88 5.26 16.65
C GLY A 84 2.67 6.17 16.76
N LEU A 85 2.67 7.34 16.11
CA LEU A 85 1.52 8.25 16.07
C LEU A 85 0.31 7.64 15.35
N ILE A 86 0.53 6.97 14.22
CA ILE A 86 -0.52 6.22 13.50
C ILE A 86 -1.14 5.20 14.46
N PHE A 87 -0.29 4.40 15.12
CA PHE A 87 -0.76 3.32 15.97
C PHE A 87 -1.46 3.83 17.24
N SER A 88 -0.94 4.87 17.89
CA SER A 88 -1.44 5.36 19.17
C SER A 88 -2.64 6.31 19.08
N HIS A 89 -2.73 7.13 18.02
CA HIS A 89 -3.79 8.14 17.89
C HIS A 89 -4.92 7.71 16.96
N LEU A 90 -4.62 6.96 15.90
CA LEU A 90 -5.63 6.61 14.90
C LEU A 90 -6.38 5.31 15.21
N LEU A 91 -5.80 4.47 16.07
CA LEU A 91 -6.43 3.26 16.59
C LEU A 91 -6.90 3.45 18.02
N THR A 92 -7.94 2.73 18.42
CA THR A 92 -8.45 2.72 19.78
C THR A 92 -7.64 1.76 20.65
N GLU A 93 -7.65 1.96 21.97
CA GLU A 93 -6.92 1.09 22.90
C GLU A 93 -7.26 -0.41 22.75
N PRO A 94 -8.53 -0.83 22.61
CA PRO A 94 -8.85 -2.24 22.39
C PRO A 94 -8.23 -2.81 21.11
N ALA A 95 -8.24 -2.04 20.01
CA ALA A 95 -7.62 -2.46 18.75
C ALA A 95 -6.10 -2.59 18.89
N ARG A 96 -5.46 -1.63 19.56
CA ARG A 96 -4.01 -1.68 19.85
C ARG A 96 -3.65 -2.92 20.67
N GLN A 97 -4.32 -3.13 21.79
CA GLN A 97 -4.08 -4.29 22.65
C GLN A 97 -4.23 -5.61 21.88
N ARG A 98 -5.28 -5.72 21.06
CA ARG A 98 -5.52 -6.89 20.22
C ARG A 98 -4.40 -7.12 19.20
N LEU A 99 -3.91 -6.06 18.55
CA LEU A 99 -2.82 -6.14 17.57
C LEU A 99 -1.48 -6.44 18.23
N CYS A 100 -1.20 -5.88 19.41
CA CYS A 100 0.00 -6.19 20.20
C CYS A 100 0.02 -7.67 20.61
N ALA A 101 -1.08 -8.19 21.14
CA ALA A 101 -1.20 -9.56 21.63
C ALA A 101 -1.27 -10.62 20.51
N ALA A 102 -1.56 -10.23 19.28
CA ALA A 102 -1.69 -11.16 18.16
C ALA A 102 -0.33 -11.72 17.72
N SER A 103 -0.29 -13.03 17.46
CA SER A 103 0.77 -13.62 16.65
C SER A 103 0.61 -13.24 15.17
N PRO A 104 1.71 -13.24 14.37
CA PRO A 104 1.66 -12.98 12.93
C PRO A 104 0.56 -13.75 12.20
N CYS A 105 -0.29 -13.02 11.50
CA CYS A 105 -1.44 -13.52 10.76
C CYS A 105 -1.81 -12.56 9.63
N ASP A 106 -2.94 -12.81 8.96
CA ASP A 106 -3.48 -11.88 7.98
C ASP A 106 -4.26 -10.78 8.71
N LEU A 107 -4.06 -9.52 8.30
CA LEU A 107 -4.73 -8.35 8.85
C LEU A 107 -5.47 -7.64 7.72
N TYR A 108 -6.81 -7.67 7.77
CA TYR A 108 -7.66 -7.02 6.80
C TYR A 108 -8.19 -5.71 7.37
N LEU A 109 -7.74 -4.60 6.80
CA LEU A 109 -8.17 -3.25 7.12
C LEU A 109 -9.31 -2.85 6.19
N ARG A 110 -10.53 -2.70 6.74
CA ARG A 110 -11.69 -2.18 6.01
C ARG A 110 -11.81 -0.70 6.32
N LEU A 111 -11.49 0.15 5.35
CA LEU A 111 -11.28 1.57 5.56
C LEU A 111 -12.37 2.39 4.88
N ASP A 112 -12.83 3.43 5.57
CA ASP A 112 -13.51 4.56 4.96
C ASP A 112 -12.63 5.21 3.88
N GLU A 113 -13.25 5.70 2.80
CA GLU A 113 -12.55 6.37 1.70
C GLU A 113 -11.72 7.58 2.16
N ARG A 114 -12.14 8.27 3.23
CA ARG A 114 -11.46 9.44 3.80
C ARG A 114 -10.18 9.10 4.56
N LEU A 115 -9.90 7.81 4.75
CA LEU A 115 -8.76 7.30 5.51
C LEU A 115 -7.72 6.61 4.61
N LEU A 116 -7.90 6.61 3.29
CA LEU A 116 -7.06 5.87 2.36
C LEU A 116 -5.64 6.42 2.24
N GLN A 117 -5.47 7.74 2.38
CA GLN A 117 -4.17 8.41 2.31
C GLN A 117 -3.25 8.05 3.48
N ILE A 118 -3.80 7.51 4.58
CA ILE A 118 -3.02 7.13 5.75
C ILE A 118 -2.32 5.79 5.47
N PRO A 119 -0.99 5.68 5.66
CA PRO A 119 -0.26 4.43 5.47
C PRO A 119 -0.38 3.55 6.71
N TRP A 120 -1.56 2.97 6.94
CA TRP A 120 -1.85 2.14 8.13
C TRP A 120 -0.84 1.01 8.37
N GLU A 121 -0.22 0.49 7.32
CA GLU A 121 0.87 -0.51 7.36
C GLU A 121 2.09 -0.05 8.16
N LEU A 122 2.32 1.27 8.21
CA LEU A 122 3.39 1.91 8.97
C LEU A 122 3.03 2.12 10.44
N GLY A 123 1.84 1.70 10.90
CA GLY A 123 1.55 1.67 12.33
C GLY A 123 2.63 0.88 13.08
N TYR A 124 3.28 1.51 14.06
CA TYR A 124 4.36 0.92 14.84
C TYR A 124 3.87 0.63 16.26
N ASP A 125 3.86 -0.63 16.66
CA ASP A 125 3.28 -1.07 17.94
C ASP A 125 4.22 -0.88 19.15
N GLY A 126 5.38 -0.27 18.92
CA GLY A 126 6.48 -0.14 19.88
C GLY A 126 7.63 -1.12 19.61
N GLU A 127 7.36 -2.21 18.89
CA GLU A 127 8.36 -3.24 18.55
C GLU A 127 8.50 -3.43 17.03
N GLN A 128 7.38 -3.48 16.31
CA GLN A 128 7.33 -3.79 14.88
C GLN A 128 6.29 -2.95 14.14
N PHE A 129 6.51 -2.76 12.85
CA PHE A 129 5.49 -2.20 11.96
C PHE A 129 4.40 -3.24 11.69
N LEU A 130 3.16 -2.80 11.47
CA LEU A 130 2.07 -3.70 11.12
C LEU A 130 2.37 -4.49 9.84
N ALA A 131 2.99 -3.88 8.83
CA ALA A 131 3.41 -4.57 7.61
C ALA A 131 4.52 -5.61 7.80
N THR A 132 5.33 -5.51 8.85
CA THR A 132 6.37 -6.52 9.14
C THR A 132 5.84 -7.65 10.01
N LYS A 133 4.85 -7.35 10.85
CA LYS A 133 4.21 -8.33 11.76
C LYS A 133 3.08 -9.12 11.08
N PHE A 134 2.31 -8.50 10.20
CA PHE A 134 1.11 -9.07 9.58
C PHE A 134 1.18 -9.07 8.05
N ARG A 135 0.40 -9.95 7.41
CA ARG A 135 0.07 -9.83 5.98
C ARG A 135 -1.10 -8.86 5.84
N VAL A 136 -0.79 -7.59 5.61
CA VAL A 136 -1.80 -6.52 5.61
C VAL A 136 -2.47 -6.43 4.24
N GLY A 137 -3.80 -6.40 4.23
CA GLY A 137 -4.62 -6.11 3.06
C GLY A 137 -5.61 -5.00 3.35
N ARG A 138 -5.86 -4.13 2.37
CA ARG A 138 -6.86 -3.05 2.47
C ARG A 138 -8.12 -3.37 1.68
N GLN A 139 -9.26 -2.99 2.23
CA GLN A 139 -10.56 -3.01 1.55
C GLN A 139 -11.23 -1.66 1.75
N VAL A 140 -11.65 -1.01 0.67
CA VAL A 140 -12.31 0.30 0.75
C VAL A 140 -13.81 0.11 0.91
N ILE A 141 -14.39 0.77 1.91
CA ILE A 141 -15.83 0.91 2.07
C ILE A 141 -16.24 2.15 1.29
N THR A 142 -16.70 1.93 0.06
CA THR A 142 -17.21 2.99 -0.82
C THR A 142 -18.71 2.86 -1.01
N GLY A 143 -19.41 3.99 -1.14
CA GLY A 143 -20.83 4.03 -1.48
C GLY A 143 -21.13 3.67 -2.94
N SER A 144 -20.09 3.60 -3.79
CA SER A 144 -20.23 3.25 -5.19
C SER A 144 -20.44 1.74 -5.36
N PRO A 145 -21.43 1.29 -6.16
CA PRO A 145 -21.61 -0.12 -6.44
C PRO A 145 -20.38 -0.63 -7.21
N ILE A 146 -19.59 -1.48 -6.56
CA ILE A 146 -18.53 -2.22 -7.25
C ILE A 146 -19.23 -3.30 -8.07
N SER A 147 -19.12 -3.22 -9.40
CA SER A 147 -19.48 -4.34 -10.26
C SER A 147 -18.69 -5.56 -9.80
N ARG A 148 -19.38 -6.53 -9.20
CA ARG A 148 -18.78 -7.83 -8.87
C ARG A 148 -18.47 -8.53 -10.19
N THR A 149 -17.32 -8.23 -10.77
CA THR A 149 -16.72 -9.13 -11.76
C THR A 149 -16.31 -10.35 -10.98
N GLY A 150 -17.06 -11.45 -11.15
CA GLY A 150 -16.64 -12.74 -10.64
C GLY A 150 -15.32 -13.07 -11.28
N ILE A 151 -14.21 -12.88 -10.56
CA ILE A 151 -12.93 -13.44 -10.94
C ILE A 151 -13.08 -14.95 -10.69
N SER A 152 -13.63 -15.66 -11.69
CA SER A 152 -13.29 -17.07 -11.81
C SER A 152 -11.88 -17.07 -12.38
N PRO A 153 -10.90 -17.65 -11.68
CA PRO A 153 -9.67 -18.05 -12.35
C PRO A 153 -10.11 -18.88 -13.55
N LYS A 154 -9.88 -18.39 -14.77
CA LYS A 154 -9.92 -19.29 -15.92
C LYS A 154 -8.66 -20.12 -15.75
N GLU A 155 -8.78 -21.43 -15.57
CA GLU A 155 -7.64 -22.32 -15.68
C GLU A 155 -7.17 -22.35 -17.14
N THR A 156 -6.58 -21.26 -17.61
CA THR A 156 -5.77 -21.25 -18.82
C THR A 156 -4.43 -21.83 -18.39
N GLY A 157 -4.04 -22.98 -18.95
CA GLY A 157 -2.82 -23.71 -18.56
C GLY A 157 -1.49 -22.95 -18.70
N ARG A 158 -1.51 -21.65 -19.00
CA ARG A 158 -0.40 -20.70 -18.92
C ARG A 158 -0.89 -19.39 -18.31
N LEU A 159 -0.12 -18.84 -17.37
CA LEU A 159 -0.35 -17.56 -16.71
C LEU A 159 -0.03 -16.43 -17.69
N LYS A 160 -1.01 -15.60 -18.00
CA LYS A 160 -0.83 -14.45 -18.90
C LYS A 160 -0.47 -13.19 -18.12
N VAL A 161 0.74 -12.68 -18.34
CA VAL A 161 1.27 -11.49 -17.65
C VAL A 161 1.39 -10.33 -18.63
N LEU A 162 0.79 -9.19 -18.29
CA LEU A 162 0.92 -7.93 -19.00
C LEU A 162 1.89 -7.02 -18.25
N LEU A 163 2.97 -6.60 -18.91
CA LEU A 163 3.88 -5.58 -18.42
C LEU A 163 3.59 -4.26 -19.14
N ILE A 164 3.35 -3.18 -18.39
CA ILE A 164 3.16 -1.84 -18.94
C ILE A 164 4.28 -0.95 -18.37
N ALA A 165 5.18 -0.50 -19.24
CA ALA A 165 6.40 0.20 -18.84
C ALA A 165 6.49 1.58 -19.47
N ASP A 166 6.66 2.59 -18.63
CA ASP A 166 6.95 3.98 -18.98
C ASP A 166 6.15 4.50 -20.20
N PRO A 167 4.80 4.57 -20.15
CA PRO A 167 4.00 5.05 -21.29
C PRO A 167 4.34 6.49 -21.70
N THR A 168 4.96 7.27 -20.81
CA THR A 168 5.35 8.65 -21.01
C THR A 168 6.80 8.83 -21.48
N GLU A 169 7.57 7.74 -21.55
CA GLU A 169 9.00 7.74 -21.94
C GLU A 169 9.85 8.71 -21.08
N SER A 170 9.50 8.85 -19.80
CA SER A 170 10.13 9.78 -18.85
C SER A 170 10.82 9.09 -17.68
N LEU A 171 10.72 7.76 -17.59
CA LEU A 171 11.19 6.92 -16.50
C LEU A 171 12.06 5.77 -17.04
N PRO A 172 13.33 6.03 -17.40
CA PRO A 172 14.21 5.00 -17.98
C PRO A 172 14.40 3.78 -17.08
N GLN A 173 14.31 3.97 -15.76
CA GLN A 173 14.37 2.86 -14.80
C GLN A 173 13.17 1.91 -14.89
N ALA A 174 11.98 2.41 -15.22
CA ALA A 174 10.79 1.57 -15.41
C ALA A 174 10.91 0.75 -16.70
N ALA A 175 11.51 1.30 -17.76
CA ALA A 175 11.83 0.55 -18.97
C ALA A 175 12.84 -0.59 -18.68
N MET A 176 13.93 -0.29 -17.95
CA MET A 176 14.92 -1.29 -17.54
C MET A 176 14.31 -2.38 -16.66
N GLU A 177 13.42 -2.03 -15.72
CA GLU A 177 12.71 -3.00 -14.88
C GLU A 177 11.88 -3.95 -15.74
N ALA A 178 11.13 -3.43 -16.71
CA ALA A 178 10.30 -4.26 -17.58
C ALA A 178 11.13 -5.20 -18.48
N GLU A 179 12.26 -4.73 -19.01
CA GLU A 179 13.19 -5.58 -19.75
C GLU A 179 13.73 -6.73 -18.89
N HIS A 180 14.12 -6.45 -17.65
CA HIS A 180 14.56 -7.49 -16.71
C HIS A 180 13.43 -8.46 -16.34
N LEU A 181 12.21 -7.96 -16.15
CA LEU A 181 11.04 -8.81 -15.87
C LEU A 181 10.71 -9.71 -17.05
N CYS A 182 10.76 -9.21 -18.29
CA CYS A 182 10.61 -10.05 -19.49
C CYS A 182 11.65 -11.19 -19.49
N GLN A 183 12.92 -10.86 -19.30
CA GLN A 183 14.00 -11.86 -19.29
C GLN A 183 13.81 -12.90 -18.19
N LEU A 184 13.38 -12.48 -16.99
CA LEU A 184 13.14 -13.39 -15.88
C LEU A 184 11.94 -14.29 -16.13
N LEU A 185 10.82 -13.72 -16.57
CA LEU A 185 9.56 -14.43 -16.76
C LEU A 185 9.58 -15.35 -17.99
N ASP A 186 10.33 -15.00 -19.04
CA ASP A 186 10.54 -15.86 -20.22
C ASP A 186 11.20 -17.21 -19.87
N THR A 187 11.94 -17.28 -18.75
CA THR A 187 12.53 -18.53 -18.27
C THR A 187 11.53 -19.45 -17.56
N LEU A 188 10.35 -18.95 -17.21
CA LEU A 188 9.37 -19.70 -16.42
C LEU A 188 8.43 -20.49 -17.35
N PRO A 189 8.38 -21.83 -17.23
CA PRO A 189 7.42 -22.62 -18.00
C PRO A 189 6.00 -22.27 -17.58
N GLY A 190 5.11 -22.14 -18.56
CA GLY A 190 3.70 -21.82 -18.30
C GLY A 190 3.42 -20.36 -18.00
N VAL A 191 4.35 -19.43 -18.30
CA VAL A 191 4.10 -17.99 -18.27
C VAL A 191 4.19 -17.45 -19.69
N ASP A 192 3.22 -16.64 -20.09
CA ASP A 192 3.21 -15.90 -21.35
C ASP A 192 3.24 -14.40 -21.03
N VAL A 193 4.27 -13.69 -21.49
CA VAL A 193 4.50 -12.28 -21.17
C VAL A 193 4.21 -11.40 -22.39
N THR A 194 3.41 -10.35 -22.18
CA THR A 194 3.18 -9.29 -23.16
C THR A 194 3.73 -7.98 -22.60
N LEU A 195 4.60 -7.30 -23.34
CA LEU A 195 5.08 -5.97 -22.99
C LEU A 195 4.36 -4.88 -23.82
N LEU A 196 3.81 -3.89 -23.14
CA LEU A 196 3.30 -2.65 -23.71
C LEU A 196 4.13 -1.48 -23.16
N GLY A 197 4.79 -0.73 -24.05
CA GLY A 197 5.59 0.43 -23.64
C GLY A 197 5.54 1.57 -24.65
N GLY A 198 6.03 2.73 -24.22
CA GLY A 198 6.18 3.93 -25.04
C GLY A 198 4.87 4.64 -25.39
N ARG A 199 4.97 5.64 -26.29
CA ARG A 199 3.86 6.54 -26.68
C ARG A 199 2.71 5.86 -27.46
N GLU A 200 2.83 4.58 -27.79
CA GLU A 200 1.83 3.84 -28.58
C GLU A 200 0.70 3.21 -27.74
N VAL A 201 0.77 3.31 -26.40
CA VAL A 201 -0.28 2.80 -25.51
C VAL A 201 -1.55 3.64 -25.66
N ARG A 202 -2.49 3.16 -26.48
CA ARG A 202 -3.81 3.75 -26.68
C ARG A 202 -4.85 3.09 -25.76
N LYS A 203 -5.86 3.85 -25.33
CA LYS A 203 -6.92 3.39 -24.41
C LYS A 203 -7.59 2.08 -24.83
N VAL A 204 -8.00 1.95 -26.09
CA VAL A 204 -8.71 0.76 -26.58
C VAL A 204 -7.84 -0.51 -26.57
N PRO A 205 -6.63 -0.52 -27.18
CA PRO A 205 -5.70 -1.64 -27.05
C PRO A 205 -5.34 -1.99 -25.60
N LEU A 206 -5.18 -0.98 -24.75
CA LEU A 206 -4.87 -1.19 -23.33
C LEU A 206 -6.02 -1.91 -22.60
N LEU A 207 -7.26 -1.47 -22.79
CA LEU A 207 -8.43 -2.13 -22.18
C LEU A 207 -8.57 -3.59 -22.65
N ALA A 208 -8.35 -3.85 -23.95
CA ALA A 208 -8.36 -5.21 -24.48
C ALA A 208 -7.23 -6.08 -23.88
N ALA A 209 -6.04 -5.50 -23.67
CA ALA A 209 -4.95 -6.19 -23.01
C ALA A 209 -5.26 -6.48 -21.53
N LEU A 210 -5.85 -5.53 -20.79
CA LEU A 210 -6.27 -5.75 -19.40
C LEU A 210 -7.27 -6.89 -19.25
N GLU A 211 -8.21 -7.05 -20.19
CA GLU A 211 -9.16 -8.16 -20.19
C GLU A 211 -8.52 -9.51 -20.54
N ALA A 212 -7.49 -9.50 -21.39
CA ALA A 212 -6.85 -10.71 -21.90
C ALA A 212 -5.78 -11.33 -20.97
N HIS A 213 -5.34 -10.60 -19.95
CA HIS A 213 -4.27 -11.00 -19.04
C HIS A 213 -4.77 -11.16 -17.60
N GLU A 214 -4.08 -12.01 -16.83
CA GLU A 214 -4.46 -12.36 -15.46
C GLU A 214 -3.67 -11.56 -14.42
N VAL A 215 -2.44 -11.19 -14.78
CA VAL A 215 -1.56 -10.37 -13.95
C VAL A 215 -1.15 -9.16 -14.76
N VAL A 216 -1.24 -7.98 -14.14
CA VAL A 216 -0.80 -6.71 -14.73
C VAL A 216 0.26 -6.11 -13.82
N HIS A 217 1.42 -5.82 -14.39
CA HIS A 217 2.46 -5.01 -13.76
C HIS A 217 2.53 -3.67 -14.50
N PHE A 218 2.36 -2.58 -13.76
CA PHE A 218 2.42 -1.23 -14.31
C PHE A 218 3.53 -0.45 -13.60
N ALA A 219 4.47 0.08 -14.37
CA ALA A 219 5.53 0.96 -13.91
C ALA A 219 5.51 2.25 -14.73
N GLY A 220 5.05 3.34 -14.13
CA GLY A 220 4.88 4.62 -14.83
C GLY A 220 4.26 5.69 -13.95
N HIS A 221 4.10 6.89 -14.49
CA HIS A 221 3.32 7.95 -13.84
C HIS A 221 1.83 7.60 -13.84
N SER A 222 1.16 7.80 -12.71
CA SER A 222 -0.29 7.68 -12.59
C SER A 222 -0.86 8.96 -11.97
N HIS A 223 -1.97 9.43 -12.55
CA HIS A 223 -2.74 10.55 -12.04
C HIS A 223 -4.21 10.24 -12.28
N TYR A 224 -5.04 10.42 -11.26
CA TYR A 224 -6.48 10.27 -11.38
C TYR A 224 -7.09 11.58 -11.90
N ASP A 225 -7.69 11.54 -13.10
CA ASP A 225 -8.48 12.66 -13.62
C ASP A 225 -9.95 12.47 -13.23
N ALA A 226 -10.41 13.23 -12.23
CA ALA A 226 -11.80 13.16 -11.77
C ALA A 226 -12.83 13.59 -12.83
N THR A 227 -12.42 14.33 -13.87
CA THR A 227 -13.30 14.74 -14.97
C THR A 227 -13.42 13.67 -16.06
N THR A 228 -12.44 12.78 -16.12
CA THR A 228 -12.37 11.66 -17.07
C THR A 228 -11.93 10.38 -16.34
N PRO A 229 -12.77 9.84 -15.44
CA PRO A 229 -12.41 8.70 -14.60
C PRO A 229 -12.17 7.40 -15.38
#